data_AF-A0A938SC77-F1
#
_entry.id   AF-A0A938SC77-F1
#
_cell.length_a   1.000
_cell.length_b   1.000
_cell.length_c   1.000
_cell.angle_alpha   90.00
_cell.angle_beta   90.00
_cell.angle_gamma   90.00
#
_symmetry.space_group_name_H-M   'P 1'
#
loop_
_entity.id
_entity.type
_entity.pdbx_description
1 polymer ?
#
loop_
_entity_poly.entity_id
_entity_poly.type
_entity_poly.pdbx_seq_one_letter_code
_entity_poly.pdbx_strand_id
1 'polypeptide(L)'
;MRSNNRWPQTAQCLCLLCFVLLSAGCLSPGLCRLAQDGKTEYVVTTAAGAIEAEAYAAKELADYLGKITAAAFPVVAESEAGTAPRRIFVGWTEFAAQHGHDGRKLGEEEWLIRTVGQDLVITGGRPRGTLYGVYEFLEREMGCHWLDESTEVVPKSPNLTLGRLNRRGQPAFWMRGISGGYYSIEAGLYAKDQAYRARNKVNGSDSGGLGPKYGFSIGYGSPGGCHTFGDYAKKFPPDRPELLSMNKQGKRIGAKDGSGPGGICLMHPEVRKLVLARLREFIAADRERAAKTGFPPPQVYDISQNDNHWMCQCPDCAAMSVREGSESGPVIDFINAIADGIRPDHPDLFVQTFAYSITEKPPKTLRPRDNVIIRIAELNAEWGRESDLFHPITHKTNRA
;
A
#
# COMPACT_ATOMS: atom_id res chain seq x y z
N MET A 1 -96.00 12.84 46.90
CA MET A 1 -94.79 12.02 46.64
C MET A 1 -94.74 11.66 45.17
N ARG A 2 -93.58 11.91 44.56
CA ARG A 2 -93.04 11.36 43.31
C ARG A 2 -93.74 11.68 41.97
N SER A 3 -92.91 12.30 41.15
CA SER A 3 -93.03 12.93 39.84
C SER A 3 -93.09 11.96 38.66
N ASN A 4 -94.07 12.20 37.78
CA ASN A 4 -93.99 12.57 36.36
C ASN A 4 -92.88 12.04 35.41
N ASN A 5 -93.42 11.47 34.32
CA ASN A 5 -93.20 11.78 32.89
C ASN A 5 -91.92 11.34 32.14
N ARG A 6 -92.04 10.23 31.40
CA ARG A 6 -92.25 10.14 29.91
C ARG A 6 -91.45 11.04 28.91
N TRP A 7 -90.52 10.38 28.19
CA TRP A 7 -90.04 10.47 26.76
C TRP A 7 -89.34 11.75 26.23
N PRO A 8 -88.60 11.75 25.08
CA PRO A 8 -87.79 10.71 24.37
C PRO A 8 -86.39 11.19 23.85
N GLN A 9 -85.64 10.21 23.31
CA GLN A 9 -84.51 10.20 22.34
C GLN A 9 -83.81 11.51 21.86
N THR A 10 -82.47 11.51 21.91
CA THR A 10 -81.58 12.18 20.93
C THR A 10 -80.28 11.40 20.74
N ALA A 11 -79.89 11.21 19.46
CA ALA A 11 -78.63 10.64 19.01
C ALA A 11 -77.45 11.60 19.27
N GLN A 12 -76.28 11.07 19.61
CA GLN A 12 -75.02 11.83 19.70
C GLN A 12 -73.97 11.24 18.75
N CYS A 13 -73.51 12.08 17.82
CA CYS A 13 -72.33 11.86 16.99
C CYS A 13 -71.06 11.90 17.85
N LEU A 14 -70.19 10.89 17.73
CA LEU A 14 -68.82 10.93 18.23
C LEU A 14 -67.92 11.59 17.17
N CYS A 15 -67.39 12.77 17.47
CA CYS A 15 -66.23 13.33 16.77
C CYS A 15 -64.94 12.74 17.35
N LEU A 16 -64.21 11.94 16.57
CA LEU A 16 -62.83 11.53 16.86
C LEU A 16 -61.88 12.67 16.50
N LEU A 17 -61.28 13.31 17.51
CA LEU A 17 -60.13 14.21 17.35
C LEU A 17 -58.86 13.37 17.23
N CYS A 18 -58.33 13.23 16.02
CA CYS A 18 -56.98 12.71 15.77
C CYS A 18 -55.94 13.75 16.20
N PHE A 19 -55.32 13.55 17.36
CA PHE A 19 -54.06 14.23 17.71
C PHE A 19 -52.93 13.65 16.85
N VAL A 20 -52.55 14.35 15.78
CA VAL A 20 -51.30 14.09 15.06
C VAL A 20 -50.16 14.64 15.92
N LEU A 21 -49.54 13.77 16.71
CA LEU A 21 -48.24 14.03 17.33
C LEU A 21 -47.19 14.09 16.22
N LEU A 22 -46.88 15.30 15.76
CA LEU A 22 -45.65 15.58 15.01
C LEU A 22 -44.46 15.36 15.96
N SER A 23 -43.96 14.13 15.97
CA SER A 23 -42.66 13.80 16.54
C SER A 23 -41.58 14.43 15.66
N ALA A 24 -41.26 15.70 15.94
CA ALA A 24 -39.98 16.28 15.57
C ALA A 24 -38.90 15.45 16.27
N GLY A 25 -38.34 14.47 15.55
CA GLY A 25 -37.25 13.66 16.05
C GLY A 25 -36.08 14.57 16.38
N CYS A 26 -35.80 14.75 17.67
CA CYS A 26 -34.56 15.34 18.15
C CYS A 26 -33.40 14.50 17.61
N LEU A 27 -32.80 14.95 16.51
CA LEU A 27 -31.49 14.47 16.08
C LEU A 27 -30.52 14.73 17.23
N SER A 28 -30.03 13.65 17.86
CA SER A 28 -29.01 13.78 18.89
C SER A 28 -27.80 14.51 18.29
N PRO A 29 -27.26 15.56 18.95
CA PRO A 29 -26.15 16.34 18.41
C PRO A 29 -24.89 15.48 18.31
N GLY A 30 -24.63 14.92 17.12
CA GLY A 30 -23.48 14.06 16.84
C GLY A 30 -23.73 12.88 15.90
N LEU A 31 -24.96 12.68 15.43
CA LEU A 31 -25.28 11.66 14.43
C LEU A 31 -25.39 12.27 13.03
N CYS A 32 -24.55 11.83 12.11
CA CYS A 32 -24.60 12.18 10.69
C CYS A 32 -25.47 11.16 9.96
N ARG A 33 -26.71 11.51 9.62
CA ARG A 33 -27.60 10.63 8.86
C ARG A 33 -27.26 10.68 7.37
N LEU A 34 -26.34 9.82 6.95
CA LEU A 34 -25.85 9.75 5.56
C LEU A 34 -26.94 9.36 4.56
N ALA A 35 -27.89 8.51 4.94
CA ALA A 35 -29.05 8.19 4.13
C ALA A 35 -30.28 7.82 4.98
N GLN A 36 -31.46 8.10 4.45
CA GLN A 36 -32.76 7.72 5.01
C GLN A 36 -33.66 7.24 3.88
N ASP A 37 -34.25 6.05 4.03
CA ASP A 37 -35.17 5.43 3.06
C ASP A 37 -34.63 5.46 1.62
N GLY A 38 -33.32 5.21 1.48
CA GLY A 38 -32.63 5.20 0.18
C GLY A 38 -32.46 6.57 -0.47
N LYS A 39 -32.56 7.65 0.31
CA LYS A 39 -32.32 9.02 -0.13
C LYS A 39 -31.24 9.67 0.72
N THR A 40 -30.50 10.62 0.13
CA THR A 40 -29.46 11.38 0.81
C THR A 40 -29.56 12.86 0.48
N GLU A 41 -29.14 13.68 1.45
CA GLU A 41 -28.90 15.12 1.29
C GLU A 41 -27.40 15.42 1.14
N TYR A 42 -26.55 14.39 1.21
CA TYR A 42 -25.11 14.55 1.10
C TYR A 42 -24.66 14.60 -0.34
N VAL A 43 -23.74 15.52 -0.61
CA VAL A 43 -22.88 15.49 -1.79
C VAL A 43 -21.46 15.13 -1.37
N VAL A 44 -20.74 14.39 -2.21
CA VAL A 44 -19.30 14.19 -2.08
C VAL A 44 -18.61 15.34 -2.80
N THR A 45 -17.60 15.94 -2.17
CA THR A 45 -16.93 17.13 -2.66
C THR A 45 -15.45 16.88 -2.81
N THR A 46 -14.88 17.42 -3.88
CA THR A 46 -13.44 17.34 -4.19
C THR A 46 -12.83 18.72 -4.35
N ALA A 47 -11.55 18.84 -3.99
CA ALA A 47 -10.79 20.07 -4.16
C ALA A 47 -10.57 20.40 -5.64
N ALA A 48 -10.48 21.70 -5.99
CA ALA A 48 -10.22 22.14 -7.37
C ALA A 48 -8.90 21.59 -7.96
N GLY A 49 -7.90 21.36 -7.10
CA GLY A 49 -6.60 20.78 -7.47
C GLY A 49 -6.49 19.28 -7.20
N ALA A 50 -7.62 18.55 -7.17
CA ALA A 50 -7.62 17.11 -6.89
C ALA A 50 -6.76 16.34 -7.91
N ILE A 51 -5.85 15.51 -7.42
CA ILE A 51 -5.13 14.56 -8.29
C ILE A 51 -6.04 13.40 -8.67
N GLU A 52 -5.65 12.61 -9.69
CA GLU A 52 -6.43 11.46 -10.14
C GLU A 52 -6.84 10.51 -9.00
N ALA A 53 -5.94 10.26 -8.05
CA ALA A 53 -6.24 9.40 -6.90
C ALA A 53 -7.28 9.98 -5.94
N GLU A 54 -7.33 11.30 -5.76
CA GLU A 54 -8.33 11.97 -4.91
C GLU A 54 -9.69 12.02 -5.59
N ALA A 55 -9.71 12.33 -6.90
CA ALA A 55 -10.92 12.29 -7.71
C ALA A 55 -11.51 10.86 -7.76
N TYR A 56 -10.64 9.86 -7.92
CA TYR A 56 -11.03 8.46 -7.88
C TYR A 56 -11.52 8.04 -6.47
N ALA A 57 -10.89 8.50 -5.40
CA ALA A 57 -11.34 8.24 -4.03
C ALA A 57 -12.76 8.77 -3.78
N ALA A 58 -13.07 9.99 -4.23
CA ALA A 58 -14.41 10.56 -4.11
C ALA A 58 -15.45 9.76 -4.90
N LYS A 59 -15.10 9.32 -6.11
CA LYS A 59 -15.94 8.45 -6.93
C LYS A 59 -16.18 7.09 -6.26
N GLU A 60 -15.13 6.43 -5.77
CA GLU A 60 -15.27 5.14 -5.06
C GLU A 60 -16.17 5.31 -3.84
N LEU A 61 -15.98 6.36 -3.04
CA LEU A 61 -16.81 6.62 -1.88
C LEU A 61 -18.29 6.78 -2.26
N ALA A 62 -18.59 7.61 -3.26
CA ALA A 62 -19.94 7.82 -3.76
C ALA A 62 -20.58 6.51 -4.27
N ASP A 63 -19.83 5.73 -5.06
CA ASP A 63 -20.29 4.47 -5.63
C ASP A 63 -20.61 3.45 -4.52
N TYR A 64 -19.74 3.27 -3.53
CA TYR A 64 -19.98 2.32 -2.44
C TYR A 64 -21.10 2.78 -1.51
N LEU A 65 -21.18 4.06 -1.16
CA LEU A 65 -22.32 4.58 -0.40
C LEU A 65 -23.64 4.38 -1.16
N GLY A 66 -23.64 4.53 -2.48
CA GLY A 66 -24.80 4.22 -3.31
C GLY A 66 -25.13 2.72 -3.35
N LYS A 67 -24.13 1.84 -3.46
CA LYS A 67 -24.33 0.39 -3.34
C LYS A 67 -24.91 0.01 -1.97
N ILE A 68 -24.49 0.67 -0.89
CA ILE A 68 -24.95 0.38 0.47
C ILE A 68 -26.39 0.84 0.67
N THR A 69 -26.69 2.07 0.26
CA THR A 69 -27.92 2.77 0.66
C THR A 69 -28.99 2.78 -0.41
N ALA A 70 -28.65 2.47 -1.67
CA ALA A 70 -29.45 2.74 -2.86
C ALA A 70 -29.70 4.24 -3.15
N ALA A 71 -29.09 5.17 -2.41
CA ALA A 71 -29.14 6.60 -2.68
C ALA A 71 -28.03 7.03 -3.66
N ALA A 72 -28.28 8.07 -4.46
CA ALA A 72 -27.23 8.69 -5.26
C ALA A 72 -26.47 9.71 -4.42
N PHE A 73 -25.14 9.61 -4.38
CA PHE A 73 -24.24 10.60 -3.75
C PHE A 73 -23.48 11.34 -4.86
N PRO A 74 -23.95 12.50 -5.33
CA PRO A 74 -23.28 13.24 -6.40
C PRO A 74 -21.88 13.68 -5.98
N VAL A 75 -20.91 13.53 -6.87
CA VAL A 75 -19.56 14.10 -6.71
C VAL A 75 -19.53 15.46 -7.40
N VAL A 76 -19.23 16.52 -6.66
CA VAL A 76 -19.21 17.92 -7.14
C VAL A 76 -17.91 18.61 -6.73
N ALA A 77 -17.54 19.69 -7.42
CA ALA A 77 -16.42 20.52 -6.96
C ALA A 77 -16.77 21.22 -5.64
N GLU A 78 -15.79 21.43 -4.77
CA GLU A 78 -15.99 22.12 -3.49
C GLU A 78 -16.61 23.52 -3.66
N SER A 79 -16.21 24.24 -4.71
CA SER A 79 -16.77 25.56 -5.06
C SER A 79 -18.27 25.52 -5.41
N GLU A 80 -18.76 24.38 -5.89
CA GLU A 80 -20.17 24.18 -6.28
C GLU A 80 -21.01 23.66 -5.10
N ALA A 81 -20.36 23.17 -4.04
CA ALA A 81 -21.02 22.61 -2.87
C ALA A 81 -21.58 23.66 -1.90
N GLY A 82 -21.35 24.96 -2.15
CA GLY A 82 -21.64 26.07 -1.24
C GLY A 82 -23.09 26.23 -0.79
N THR A 83 -24.04 25.54 -1.42
CA THR A 83 -25.47 25.52 -1.06
C THR A 83 -25.96 24.17 -0.54
N ALA A 84 -25.12 23.12 -0.56
CA ALA A 84 -25.53 21.79 -0.12
C ALA A 84 -25.66 21.75 1.42
N PRO A 85 -26.77 21.19 1.95
CA PRO A 85 -27.01 21.17 3.39
C PRO A 85 -26.06 20.25 4.15
N ARG A 86 -25.51 19.22 3.49
CA ARG A 86 -24.56 18.25 4.06
C ARG A 86 -23.53 17.82 3.03
N ARG A 87 -22.27 17.71 3.44
CA ARG A 87 -21.15 17.44 2.53
C ARG A 87 -20.21 16.38 3.09
N ILE A 88 -19.62 15.62 2.18
CA ILE A 88 -18.47 14.76 2.45
C ILE A 88 -17.28 15.33 1.69
N PHE A 89 -16.30 15.86 2.40
CA PHE A 89 -15.08 16.44 1.85
C PHE A 89 -14.02 15.37 1.66
N VAL A 90 -13.60 15.16 0.41
CA VAL A 90 -12.61 14.13 0.05
C VAL A 90 -11.37 14.79 -0.58
N GLY A 91 -10.21 14.56 0.04
CA GLY A 91 -8.91 15.08 -0.40
C GLY A 91 -8.52 16.41 0.24
N TRP A 92 -7.64 17.16 -0.44
CA TRP A 92 -7.11 18.44 0.05
C TRP A 92 -8.09 19.60 -0.13
N THR A 93 -9.30 19.48 0.44
CA THR A 93 -10.32 20.52 0.38
C THR A 93 -9.98 21.70 1.29
N GLU A 94 -10.43 22.89 0.93
CA GLU A 94 -10.22 24.10 1.71
C GLU A 94 -10.96 24.01 3.05
N PHE A 95 -12.17 23.44 3.07
CA PHE A 95 -12.91 23.17 4.31
C PHE A 95 -12.11 22.29 5.28
N ALA A 96 -11.48 21.23 4.78
CA ALA A 96 -10.66 20.36 5.63
C ALA A 96 -9.48 21.15 6.23
N ALA A 97 -8.80 21.96 5.43
CA ALA A 97 -7.70 22.80 5.91
C ALA A 97 -8.13 23.82 6.98
N GLN A 98 -9.24 24.53 6.76
CA GLN A 98 -9.78 25.52 7.69
C GLN A 98 -10.20 24.93 9.04
N HIS A 99 -10.56 23.65 9.06
CA HIS A 99 -10.91 22.91 10.27
C HIS A 99 -9.72 22.12 10.87
N GLY A 100 -8.49 22.42 10.45
CA GLY A 100 -7.27 21.81 11.01
C GLY A 100 -7.02 20.37 10.54
N HIS A 101 -7.60 19.97 9.41
CA HIS A 101 -7.49 18.64 8.80
C HIS A 101 -6.79 18.73 7.44
N ASP A 102 -5.67 19.44 7.40
CA ASP A 102 -4.93 19.69 6.18
C ASP A 102 -4.10 18.46 5.75
N GLY A 103 -4.54 17.76 4.70
CA GLY A 103 -3.85 16.60 4.14
C GLY A 103 -2.44 16.88 3.62
N ARG A 104 -2.08 18.15 3.35
CA ARG A 104 -0.72 18.55 2.94
C ARG A 104 0.32 18.35 4.06
N LYS A 105 -0.14 18.20 5.30
CA LYS A 105 0.69 17.99 6.49
C LYS A 105 0.84 16.52 6.88
N LEU A 106 0.28 15.60 6.10
CA LEU A 106 0.29 14.16 6.37
C LEU A 106 1.31 13.45 5.47
N GLY A 107 1.85 12.34 5.96
CA GLY A 107 2.70 11.45 5.15
C GLY A 107 1.96 10.87 3.95
N GLU A 108 2.67 10.39 2.93
CA GLU A 108 2.11 10.05 1.60
C GLU A 108 0.93 9.06 1.59
N GLU A 109 0.90 8.16 2.58
CA GLU A 109 -0.14 7.14 2.78
C GLU A 109 -0.87 7.30 4.11
N GLU A 110 -0.61 8.39 4.83
CA GLU A 110 -1.30 8.73 6.05
C GLU A 110 -2.67 9.34 5.73
N TRP A 111 -3.66 9.02 6.55
CA TRP A 111 -5.05 9.40 6.33
C TRP A 111 -5.75 9.80 7.62
N LEU A 112 -6.84 10.56 7.46
CA LEU A 112 -7.66 11.10 8.53
C LEU A 112 -9.13 11.09 8.11
N ILE A 113 -9.99 10.62 9.02
CA ILE A 113 -11.45 10.60 8.90
C ILE A 113 -12.05 11.34 10.10
N ARG A 114 -12.79 12.42 9.87
CA ARG A 114 -13.35 13.29 10.91
C ARG A 114 -14.77 13.71 10.61
N THR A 115 -15.65 13.64 11.59
CA THR A 115 -16.91 14.37 11.54
C THR A 115 -16.71 15.80 12.03
N VAL A 116 -17.18 16.78 11.28
CA VAL A 116 -17.17 18.21 11.62
C VAL A 116 -18.60 18.72 11.56
N GLY A 117 -19.26 18.84 12.72
CA GLY A 117 -20.69 19.14 12.76
C GLY A 117 -21.51 18.01 12.12
N GLN A 118 -22.17 18.31 10.99
CA GLN A 118 -22.89 17.33 10.15
C GLN A 118 -22.12 16.97 8.87
N ASP A 119 -20.91 17.49 8.68
CA ASP A 119 -20.07 17.16 7.54
C ASP A 119 -19.08 16.04 7.90
N LEU A 120 -18.61 15.33 6.88
CA LEU A 120 -17.55 14.33 7.01
C LEU A 120 -16.33 14.79 6.20
N VAL A 121 -15.14 14.69 6.79
CA VAL A 121 -13.86 14.94 6.14
C VAL A 121 -13.09 13.64 6.05
N ILE A 122 -12.69 13.25 4.84
CA ILE A 122 -11.77 12.15 4.55
C ILE A 122 -10.62 12.72 3.73
N THR A 123 -9.44 12.80 4.32
CA THR A 123 -8.26 13.39 3.68
C THR A 123 -7.02 12.59 4.02
N GLY A 124 -5.96 12.76 3.24
CA GLY A 124 -4.69 12.08 3.46
C GLY A 124 -3.56 12.75 2.69
N GLY A 125 -2.34 12.29 2.94
CA GLY A 125 -1.21 12.71 2.13
C GLY A 125 -1.31 12.19 0.71
N ARG A 126 -0.52 12.78 -0.19
CA ARG A 126 -0.43 12.37 -1.59
C ARG A 126 0.73 11.39 -1.79
N PRO A 127 0.62 10.42 -2.71
CA PRO A 127 -0.41 10.38 -3.75
C PRO A 127 -1.68 9.60 -3.36
N ARG A 128 -1.71 8.81 -2.28
CA ARG A 128 -2.80 7.84 -2.06
C ARG A 128 -3.42 7.81 -0.66
N GLY A 129 -2.93 8.60 0.29
CA GLY A 129 -3.48 8.66 1.64
C GLY A 129 -4.99 8.91 1.64
N THR A 130 -5.49 9.86 0.83
CA THR A 130 -6.94 10.11 0.71
C THR A 130 -7.71 8.86 0.25
N LEU A 131 -7.20 8.14 -0.76
CA LEU A 131 -7.82 6.92 -1.26
C LEU A 131 -7.86 5.83 -0.20
N TYR A 132 -6.77 5.66 0.56
CA TYR A 132 -6.73 4.72 1.66
C TYR A 132 -7.65 5.13 2.82
N GLY A 133 -7.79 6.42 3.10
CA GLY A 133 -8.79 6.94 4.05
C GLY A 133 -10.22 6.59 3.65
N VAL A 134 -10.54 6.65 2.35
CA VAL A 134 -11.83 6.19 1.83
C VAL A 134 -11.99 4.68 2.03
N TYR A 135 -10.98 3.88 1.72
CA TYR A 135 -11.07 2.43 1.92
C TYR A 135 -11.14 2.03 3.39
N GLU A 136 -10.46 2.74 4.30
CA GLU A 136 -10.57 2.52 5.75
C GLU A 136 -11.96 2.89 6.28
N PHE A 137 -12.56 3.98 5.76
CA PHE A 137 -13.94 4.34 6.10
C PHE A 137 -14.93 3.28 5.62
N LEU A 138 -14.83 2.87 4.35
CA LEU A 138 -15.70 1.85 3.77
C LEU A 138 -15.55 0.49 4.48
N GLU A 139 -14.33 0.10 4.81
CA GLU A 139 -14.06 -1.17 5.48
C GLU A 139 -14.52 -1.16 6.94
N ARG A 140 -14.04 -0.20 7.74
CA ARG A 140 -14.22 -0.23 9.19
C ARG A 140 -15.56 0.32 9.66
N GLU A 141 -16.06 1.36 8.98
CA GLU A 141 -17.26 2.08 9.43
C GLU A 141 -18.49 1.64 8.62
N MET A 142 -18.32 1.16 7.38
CA MET A 142 -19.43 0.71 6.53
C MET A 142 -19.52 -0.81 6.32
N GLY A 143 -18.48 -1.58 6.71
CA GLY A 143 -18.48 -3.05 6.62
C GLY A 143 -18.24 -3.61 5.21
N CYS A 144 -17.60 -2.84 4.33
CA CYS A 144 -17.21 -3.32 3.00
C CYS A 144 -15.93 -4.17 3.07
N HIS A 145 -15.92 -5.33 2.40
CA HIS A 145 -14.73 -6.18 2.30
C HIS A 145 -14.47 -6.60 0.86
N TRP A 146 -13.20 -6.65 0.46
CA TRP A 146 -12.77 -7.06 -0.88
C TRP A 146 -11.91 -8.30 -0.76
N LEU A 147 -12.50 -9.46 -1.07
CA LEU A 147 -11.91 -10.77 -0.80
C LEU A 147 -10.98 -11.22 -1.92
N ASP A 148 -11.35 -10.93 -3.18
CA ASP A 148 -10.56 -11.15 -4.39
C ASP A 148 -10.97 -10.13 -5.49
N GLU A 149 -10.43 -10.27 -6.71
CA GLU A 149 -10.70 -9.39 -7.85
C GLU A 149 -12.17 -9.40 -8.34
N SER A 150 -12.94 -10.42 -7.99
CA SER A 150 -14.33 -10.64 -8.40
C SER A 150 -15.33 -10.71 -7.24
N THR A 151 -14.85 -10.79 -5.99
CA THR A 151 -15.67 -11.02 -4.81
C THR A 151 -15.54 -9.86 -3.81
N GLU A 152 -16.65 -9.17 -3.59
CA GLU A 152 -16.78 -8.15 -2.54
C GLU A 152 -18.01 -8.37 -1.67
N VAL A 153 -17.92 -7.96 -0.41
CA VAL A 153 -19.03 -7.87 0.53
C VAL A 153 -19.40 -6.40 0.67
N VAL A 154 -20.65 -6.05 0.34
CA VAL A 154 -21.18 -4.69 0.49
C VAL A 154 -22.52 -4.77 1.22
N PRO A 155 -22.60 -4.33 2.49
CA PRO A 155 -23.83 -4.33 3.26
C PRO A 155 -24.93 -3.52 2.58
N LYS A 156 -26.20 -3.86 2.83
CA LYS A 156 -27.37 -3.10 2.37
C LYS A 156 -28.04 -2.43 3.55
N SER A 157 -28.04 -1.11 3.57
CA SER A 157 -28.69 -0.30 4.59
C SER A 157 -29.23 1.00 4.00
N PRO A 158 -30.52 1.08 3.65
CA PRO A 158 -31.13 2.32 3.16
C PRO A 158 -31.20 3.42 4.23
N ASN A 159 -31.02 3.05 5.50
CA ASN A 159 -31.01 3.93 6.66
C ASN A 159 -29.62 3.91 7.30
N LEU A 160 -28.73 4.77 6.80
CA LEU A 160 -27.34 4.81 7.19
C LEU A 160 -27.07 6.02 8.09
N THR A 161 -26.71 5.74 9.34
CA THR A 161 -26.34 6.77 10.33
C THR A 161 -24.92 6.54 10.78
N LEU A 162 -24.14 7.62 10.79
CA LEU A 162 -22.76 7.65 11.22
C LEU A 162 -22.63 8.39 12.56
N GLY A 163 -21.90 7.82 13.50
CA GLY A 163 -21.54 8.48 14.76
C GLY A 163 -20.46 9.55 14.57
N ARG A 164 -20.01 10.16 15.67
CA ARG A 164 -18.84 11.05 15.63
C ARG A 164 -17.59 10.24 15.31
N LEU A 165 -16.85 10.64 14.27
CA LEU A 165 -15.59 10.00 13.89
C LEU A 165 -14.38 10.87 14.19
N ASN A 166 -13.34 10.22 14.70
CA ASN A 166 -12.00 10.77 14.90
C ASN A 166 -10.98 9.63 14.71
N ARG A 167 -10.68 9.29 13.45
CA ARG A 167 -9.74 8.24 13.05
C ARG A 167 -8.56 8.78 12.25
N ARG A 168 -7.35 8.35 12.57
CA ARG A 168 -6.14 8.65 11.80
C ARG A 168 -5.32 7.37 11.74
N GLY A 169 -4.63 7.15 10.64
CA GLY A 169 -3.77 5.99 10.50
C GLY A 169 -2.84 6.11 9.31
N GLN A 170 -1.89 5.17 9.26
CA GLN A 170 -0.96 4.98 8.16
C GLN A 170 -0.57 3.50 8.12
N PRO A 171 -0.23 2.94 6.94
CA PRO A 171 0.33 1.59 6.85
C PRO A 171 1.61 1.46 7.67
N ALA A 172 1.81 0.32 8.34
CA ALA A 172 3.03 0.05 9.11
C ALA A 172 4.26 -0.24 8.22
N PHE A 173 4.03 -0.85 7.05
CA PHE A 173 5.06 -1.18 6.07
C PHE A 173 4.96 -0.24 4.89
N TRP A 174 6.09 0.36 4.49
CA TRP A 174 6.16 1.31 3.37
C TRP A 174 5.89 0.67 2.01
N MET A 175 6.38 -0.53 1.77
CA MET A 175 6.14 -1.31 0.54
C MET A 175 5.38 -2.60 0.89
N ARG A 176 4.30 -2.87 0.17
CA ARG A 176 3.38 -3.98 0.43
C ARG A 176 3.01 -4.63 -0.89
N GLY A 177 3.34 -5.91 -1.05
CA GLY A 177 3.09 -6.70 -2.25
C GLY A 177 2.43 -8.03 -1.92
N ILE A 178 1.58 -8.51 -2.83
CA ILE A 178 1.06 -9.87 -2.82
C ILE A 178 1.64 -10.55 -4.06
N SER A 179 2.52 -11.53 -3.84
CA SER A 179 3.10 -12.36 -4.90
C SER A 179 2.06 -13.42 -5.31
N GLY A 180 1.47 -13.26 -6.49
CA GLY A 180 0.40 -14.10 -6.99
C GLY A 180 0.23 -13.93 -8.49
N GLY A 181 0.25 -15.04 -9.21
CA GLY A 181 0.40 -15.11 -10.66
C GLY A 181 -0.84 -14.68 -11.41
N TYR A 182 -0.75 -13.50 -12.03
CA TYR A 182 -1.59 -13.19 -13.17
C TYR A 182 -0.71 -12.61 -14.28
N TYR A 183 0.26 -13.40 -14.75
CA TYR A 183 1.13 -13.06 -15.89
C TYR A 183 0.43 -13.24 -17.25
N SER A 184 -0.88 -13.48 -17.26
CA SER A 184 -1.65 -13.76 -18.47
C SER A 184 -3.13 -13.43 -18.30
N ILE A 185 -3.46 -12.28 -17.68
CA ILE A 185 -4.85 -11.83 -17.59
C ILE A 185 -5.25 -11.02 -18.81
N GLU A 186 -6.39 -11.37 -19.39
CA GLU A 186 -7.11 -10.51 -20.32
C GLU A 186 -7.25 -9.10 -19.73
N ALA A 187 -7.23 -8.06 -20.57
CA ALA A 187 -7.20 -6.67 -20.12
C ALA A 187 -8.31 -6.30 -19.10
N GLY A 188 -9.47 -6.98 -19.14
CA GLY A 188 -10.57 -6.79 -18.20
C GLY A 188 -10.30 -7.29 -16.77
N LEU A 189 -9.47 -8.32 -16.59
CA LEU A 189 -9.10 -8.84 -15.27
C LEU A 189 -7.98 -8.01 -14.61
N TYR A 190 -7.13 -7.37 -15.42
CA TYR A 190 -6.08 -6.47 -14.93
C TYR A 190 -6.64 -5.26 -14.17
N ALA A 191 -7.69 -4.61 -14.68
CA ALA A 191 -8.31 -3.49 -13.99
C ALA A 191 -8.95 -3.88 -12.64
N LYS A 192 -9.51 -5.11 -12.56
CA LYS A 192 -10.10 -5.66 -11.35
C LYS A 192 -9.05 -6.00 -10.29
N ASP A 193 -7.93 -6.61 -10.70
CA ASP A 193 -6.80 -6.89 -9.80
C ASP A 193 -6.22 -5.59 -9.23
N GLN A 194 -6.00 -4.56 -10.06
CA GLN A 194 -5.53 -3.26 -9.55
C GLN A 194 -6.48 -2.64 -8.53
N ALA A 195 -7.80 -2.73 -8.77
CA ALA A 195 -8.79 -2.22 -7.83
C ALA A 195 -8.75 -3.00 -6.51
N TYR A 196 -8.72 -4.35 -6.58
CA TYR A 196 -8.60 -5.23 -5.43
C TYR A 196 -7.33 -4.91 -4.60
N ARG A 197 -6.19 -4.76 -5.25
CA ARG A 197 -4.92 -4.38 -4.62
C ARG A 197 -5.01 -3.03 -3.93
N ALA A 198 -5.52 -2.01 -4.61
CA ALA A 198 -5.66 -0.66 -4.04
C ALA A 198 -6.59 -0.66 -2.81
N ARG A 199 -7.72 -1.37 -2.88
CA ARG A 199 -8.70 -1.53 -1.79
C ARG A 199 -8.11 -2.22 -0.55
N ASN A 200 -7.26 -3.22 -0.79
CA ASN A 200 -6.47 -3.90 0.23
C ASN A 200 -5.13 -3.20 0.53
N LYS A 201 -4.97 -1.94 0.08
CA LYS A 201 -3.86 -1.04 0.40
C LYS A 201 -2.49 -1.58 -0.01
N VAL A 202 -2.44 -2.51 -0.96
CA VAL A 202 -1.21 -2.96 -1.65
C VAL A 202 -0.67 -1.77 -2.47
N ASN A 203 0.65 -1.61 -2.51
CA ASN A 203 1.30 -0.57 -3.31
C ASN A 203 2.54 -1.04 -4.09
N GLY A 204 2.96 -2.30 -3.94
CA GLY A 204 4.08 -2.88 -4.69
C GLY A 204 3.79 -2.99 -6.19
N SER A 205 4.85 -3.13 -6.98
CA SER A 205 4.76 -3.32 -8.44
C SER A 205 4.53 -4.78 -8.88
N ASP A 206 4.55 -5.73 -7.95
CA ASP A 206 4.38 -7.16 -8.26
C ASP A 206 2.98 -7.40 -8.85
N SER A 207 2.94 -8.07 -10.01
CA SER A 207 1.72 -8.44 -10.75
C SER A 207 0.90 -7.26 -11.30
N GLY A 208 1.55 -6.36 -12.03
CA GLY A 208 0.86 -5.38 -12.88
C GLY A 208 0.95 -3.94 -12.41
N GLY A 209 1.19 -3.69 -11.13
CA GLY A 209 1.37 -2.35 -10.57
C GLY A 209 0.11 -1.46 -10.62
N LEU A 210 0.17 -0.31 -9.95
CA LEU A 210 -0.91 0.66 -9.79
C LEU A 210 -0.62 1.90 -10.63
N GLY A 211 -1.65 2.41 -11.32
CA GLY A 211 -1.58 3.65 -12.09
C GLY A 211 -1.88 4.92 -11.27
N PRO A 212 -1.91 6.10 -11.92
CA PRO A 212 -2.08 7.40 -11.25
C PRO A 212 -3.36 7.51 -10.40
N LYS A 213 -4.48 6.97 -10.88
CA LYS A 213 -5.75 6.94 -10.13
C LYS A 213 -5.74 6.14 -8.82
N TYR A 214 -4.75 5.26 -8.64
CA TYR A 214 -4.53 4.53 -7.38
C TYR A 214 -3.31 5.09 -6.61
N GLY A 215 -2.70 6.14 -7.14
CA GLY A 215 -1.54 6.84 -6.62
C GLY A 215 -0.18 6.28 -7.05
N PHE A 216 -0.07 5.49 -8.12
CA PHE A 216 1.17 4.82 -8.57
C PHE A 216 1.62 3.62 -7.71
N SER A 217 2.40 2.69 -8.24
CA SER A 217 3.10 1.68 -7.42
C SER A 217 4.46 2.16 -6.95
N ILE A 218 4.90 1.60 -5.82
CA ILE A 218 6.31 1.54 -5.43
C ILE A 218 6.89 0.30 -6.10
N GLY A 219 7.92 0.48 -6.92
CA GLY A 219 8.54 -0.59 -7.67
C GLY A 219 10.05 -0.60 -7.56
N TYR A 220 10.63 -1.72 -7.98
CA TYR A 220 12.06 -1.89 -8.10
C TYR A 220 12.59 -1.19 -9.35
N GLY A 221 13.79 -0.66 -9.25
CA GLY A 221 14.55 -0.19 -10.40
C GLY A 221 15.05 -1.32 -11.27
N SER A 222 15.57 -0.96 -12.43
CA SER A 222 16.25 -1.93 -13.29
C SER A 222 17.44 -2.57 -12.53
N PRO A 223 17.73 -3.86 -12.75
CA PRO A 223 17.16 -4.75 -13.77
C PRO A 223 15.93 -5.55 -13.30
N GLY A 224 15.55 -5.46 -12.02
CA GLY A 224 14.46 -6.24 -11.44
C GLY A 224 14.46 -6.19 -9.91
N GLY A 225 13.54 -6.93 -9.29
CA GLY A 225 13.33 -6.95 -7.84
C GLY A 225 13.88 -8.17 -7.09
N CYS A 226 14.59 -9.05 -7.80
CA CYS A 226 15.22 -10.24 -7.25
C CYS A 226 16.27 -10.82 -8.20
N HIS A 227 17.24 -11.56 -7.65
CA HIS A 227 18.19 -12.41 -8.37
C HIS A 227 18.98 -11.69 -9.48
N THR A 228 19.49 -10.50 -9.16
CA THR A 228 20.04 -9.56 -10.14
C THR A 228 21.56 -9.62 -10.32
N PHE A 229 22.31 -10.40 -9.53
CA PHE A 229 23.78 -10.49 -9.68
C PHE A 229 24.22 -10.81 -11.11
N GLY A 230 23.50 -11.70 -11.81
CA GLY A 230 23.77 -12.00 -13.22
C GLY A 230 23.63 -10.78 -14.13
N ASP A 231 22.59 -9.96 -13.93
CA ASP A 231 22.33 -8.77 -14.74
C ASP A 231 23.39 -7.68 -14.56
N TYR A 232 23.89 -7.50 -13.34
CA TYR A 232 25.01 -6.59 -13.08
C TYR A 232 26.31 -7.08 -13.71
N ALA A 233 26.50 -8.40 -13.85
CA ALA A 233 27.69 -9.01 -14.43
C ALA A 233 27.70 -8.99 -15.97
N LYS A 234 26.57 -8.74 -16.65
CA LYS A 234 26.44 -8.82 -18.12
C LYS A 234 27.46 -8.00 -18.91
N LYS A 235 27.96 -6.90 -18.33
CA LYS A 235 28.96 -6.00 -18.96
C LYS A 235 30.39 -6.21 -18.44
N PHE A 236 30.65 -7.26 -17.66
CA PHE A 236 32.01 -7.53 -17.21
C PHE A 236 32.91 -7.91 -18.40
N PRO A 237 34.19 -7.51 -18.39
CA PRO A 237 35.11 -7.88 -19.46
C PRO A 237 35.24 -9.42 -19.58
N PRO A 238 35.07 -9.99 -20.79
CA PRO A 238 35.05 -11.44 -20.98
C PRO A 238 36.41 -12.11 -20.73
N ASP A 239 37.50 -11.36 -20.81
CA ASP A 239 38.88 -11.76 -20.57
C ASP A 239 39.30 -11.68 -19.09
N ARG A 240 38.37 -11.32 -18.19
CA ARG A 240 38.62 -11.13 -16.76
C ARG A 240 37.80 -12.10 -15.89
N PRO A 241 38.02 -13.43 -16.01
CA PRO A 241 37.24 -14.44 -15.30
C PRO A 241 37.34 -14.33 -13.77
N GLU A 242 38.38 -13.70 -13.22
CA GLU A 242 38.55 -13.49 -11.77
C GLU A 242 37.46 -12.61 -11.14
N LEU A 243 36.71 -11.85 -11.95
CA LEU A 243 35.55 -11.06 -11.51
C LEU A 243 34.33 -11.95 -11.18
N LEU A 244 34.32 -13.18 -11.70
CA LEU A 244 33.21 -14.13 -11.53
C LEU A 244 33.39 -14.97 -10.26
N SER A 245 32.29 -15.56 -9.79
CA SER A 245 32.34 -16.47 -8.64
C SER A 245 33.24 -17.69 -8.92
N MET A 246 34.01 -18.12 -7.92
CA MET A 246 34.82 -19.35 -7.99
C MET A 246 34.05 -20.52 -7.38
N ASN A 247 34.03 -21.67 -8.02
CA ASN A 247 33.44 -22.90 -7.45
C ASN A 247 34.47 -23.66 -6.58
N LYS A 248 34.04 -24.78 -5.96
CA LYS A 248 34.90 -25.62 -5.10
C LYS A 248 36.09 -26.26 -5.85
N GLN A 249 36.03 -26.36 -7.17
CA GLN A 249 37.11 -26.87 -8.02
C GLN A 249 38.07 -25.76 -8.48
N GLY A 250 37.93 -24.52 -7.99
CA GLY A 250 38.77 -23.39 -8.37
C GLY A 250 38.41 -22.76 -9.73
N LYS A 251 37.35 -23.21 -10.40
CA LYS A 251 36.91 -22.66 -11.69
C LYS A 251 36.04 -21.43 -11.48
N ARG A 252 36.27 -20.39 -12.30
CA ARG A 252 35.44 -19.18 -12.37
C ARG A 252 34.20 -19.40 -13.22
N ILE A 253 33.02 -19.16 -12.66
CA ILE A 253 31.72 -19.42 -13.28
C ILE A 253 30.84 -18.19 -13.07
N GLY A 254 30.39 -17.62 -14.19
CA GLY A 254 29.43 -16.52 -14.22
C GLY A 254 28.03 -17.03 -14.49
N ALA A 255 27.05 -16.27 -14.02
CA ALA A 255 25.64 -16.56 -14.22
C ALA A 255 25.22 -16.37 -15.68
N LYS A 256 24.35 -17.24 -16.18
CA LYS A 256 23.69 -17.04 -17.48
C LYS A 256 22.52 -16.07 -17.35
N ASP A 257 21.78 -16.20 -16.25
CA ASP A 257 20.60 -15.44 -15.87
C ASP A 257 20.46 -15.44 -14.34
N GLY A 258 19.32 -14.99 -13.84
CA GLY A 258 18.99 -14.98 -12.40
C GLY A 258 18.99 -16.37 -11.74
N SER A 259 18.99 -17.48 -12.49
CA SER A 259 19.08 -18.85 -11.94
C SER A 259 20.53 -19.37 -11.85
N GLY A 260 21.52 -18.67 -12.44
CA GLY A 260 22.93 -19.06 -12.41
C GLY A 260 23.41 -19.85 -13.64
N PRO A 261 24.32 -20.83 -13.50
CA PRO A 261 25.08 -21.17 -12.29
C PRO A 261 26.06 -20.06 -11.89
N GLY A 262 26.40 -19.97 -10.60
CA GLY A 262 27.35 -18.98 -10.10
C GLY A 262 26.83 -17.54 -10.12
N GLY A 263 27.76 -16.59 -10.05
CA GLY A 263 27.50 -15.15 -9.93
C GLY A 263 28.81 -14.36 -10.02
N ILE A 264 28.97 -13.39 -9.12
CA ILE A 264 30.11 -12.47 -9.06
C ILE A 264 31.02 -12.73 -7.87
N CYS A 265 32.28 -12.29 -7.92
CA CYS A 265 33.22 -12.33 -6.80
C CYS A 265 33.04 -11.10 -5.88
N LEU A 266 32.41 -11.28 -4.72
CA LEU A 266 32.03 -10.17 -3.83
C LEU A 266 33.22 -9.46 -3.16
N MET A 267 34.36 -10.13 -3.02
CA MET A 267 35.56 -9.56 -2.41
C MET A 267 36.54 -8.96 -3.42
N HIS A 268 36.30 -9.10 -4.73
CA HIS A 268 37.18 -8.50 -5.73
C HIS A 268 36.90 -6.99 -5.85
N PRO A 269 37.90 -6.10 -5.67
CA PRO A 269 37.67 -4.65 -5.60
C PRO A 269 37.09 -4.06 -6.90
N GLU A 270 37.46 -4.62 -8.06
CA GLU A 270 36.94 -4.17 -9.35
C GLU A 270 35.47 -4.53 -9.56
N VAL A 271 34.97 -5.62 -8.98
CA VAL A 271 33.56 -6.02 -9.08
C VAL A 271 32.68 -4.94 -8.44
N ARG A 272 33.10 -4.35 -7.32
CA ARG A 272 32.40 -3.23 -6.65
C ARG A 272 32.31 -2.01 -7.55
N LYS A 273 33.41 -1.67 -8.24
CA LYS A 273 33.45 -0.53 -9.16
C LYS A 273 32.51 -0.75 -10.34
N LEU A 274 32.54 -1.93 -10.95
CA LEU A 274 31.71 -2.27 -12.11
C LEU A 274 30.22 -2.32 -11.77
N VAL A 275 29.86 -2.95 -10.64
CA VAL A 275 28.47 -3.00 -10.18
C VAL A 275 27.94 -1.62 -9.82
N LEU A 276 28.73 -0.80 -9.12
CA LEU A 276 28.36 0.57 -8.79
C LEU A 276 28.17 1.44 -10.06
N ALA A 277 29.06 1.31 -11.04
CA ALA A 277 28.92 2.00 -12.33
C ALA A 277 27.65 1.56 -13.05
N ARG A 278 27.38 0.26 -13.08
CA ARG A 278 26.17 -0.30 -13.71
C ARG A 278 24.89 0.12 -13.00
N LEU A 279 24.90 0.21 -11.67
CA LEU A 279 23.79 0.75 -10.89
C LEU A 279 23.50 2.21 -11.26
N ARG A 280 24.53 3.06 -11.39
CA ARG A 280 24.37 4.44 -11.85
C ARG A 280 23.74 4.53 -13.25
N GLU A 281 24.12 3.64 -14.17
CA GLU A 281 23.49 3.55 -15.50
C GLU A 281 21.99 3.22 -15.41
N PHE A 282 21.62 2.25 -14.56
CA PHE A 282 20.22 1.89 -14.33
C PHE A 282 19.42 3.04 -13.71
N ILE A 283 19.96 3.70 -12.70
CA ILE A 283 19.35 4.86 -12.06
C ILE A 283 19.08 5.98 -13.08
N ALA A 284 20.07 6.31 -13.91
CA ALA A 284 19.92 7.34 -14.94
C ALA A 284 18.79 7.00 -15.93
N ALA A 285 18.77 5.76 -16.44
CA ALA A 285 17.75 5.31 -17.39
C ALA A 285 16.35 5.26 -16.78
N ASP A 286 16.23 4.83 -15.52
CA ASP A 286 14.94 4.78 -14.82
C ASP A 286 14.40 6.18 -14.51
N ARG A 287 15.26 7.12 -14.09
CA ARG A 287 14.89 8.53 -13.87
C ARG A 287 14.47 9.21 -15.18
N GLU A 288 15.17 8.92 -16.29
CA GLU A 288 14.78 9.41 -17.61
C GLU A 288 13.40 8.86 -18.03
N ARG A 289 13.15 7.57 -17.80
CA ARG A 289 11.84 6.95 -18.08
C ARG A 289 10.75 7.59 -17.23
N ALA A 290 10.98 7.77 -15.93
CA ALA A 290 10.06 8.44 -15.02
C ALA A 290 9.70 9.85 -15.49
N ALA A 291 10.69 10.64 -15.91
CA ALA A 291 10.47 11.98 -16.46
C ALA A 291 9.62 11.98 -17.74
N LYS A 292 9.71 10.93 -18.58
CA LYS A 292 8.92 10.79 -19.82
C LYS A 292 7.50 10.29 -19.58
N THR A 293 7.28 9.43 -18.59
CA THR A 293 5.99 8.78 -18.37
C THR A 293 5.15 9.42 -17.27
N GLY A 294 5.75 10.27 -16.43
CA GLY A 294 5.10 10.85 -15.25
C GLY A 294 4.94 9.87 -14.08
N PHE A 295 5.45 8.63 -14.20
CA PHE A 295 5.53 7.71 -13.06
C PHE A 295 6.67 8.13 -12.12
N PRO A 296 6.52 7.99 -10.80
CA PRO A 296 7.62 8.22 -9.86
C PRO A 296 8.82 7.32 -10.18
N PRO A 297 10.06 7.84 -10.05
CA PRO A 297 11.24 7.01 -10.19
C PRO A 297 11.29 5.95 -9.07
N PRO A 298 11.84 4.76 -9.36
CA PRO A 298 11.99 3.72 -8.35
C PRO A 298 12.98 4.16 -7.25
N GLN A 299 12.69 3.78 -6.02
CA GLN A 299 13.52 4.12 -4.85
C GLN A 299 14.33 2.93 -4.33
N VAL A 300 14.06 1.71 -4.83
CA VAL A 300 14.73 0.48 -4.38
C VAL A 300 15.38 -0.21 -5.56
N TYR A 301 16.68 -0.47 -5.45
CA TYR A 301 17.45 -1.22 -6.43
C TYR A 301 17.93 -2.52 -5.81
N ASP A 302 17.48 -3.65 -6.37
CA ASP A 302 17.86 -4.96 -5.86
C ASP A 302 19.21 -5.41 -6.44
N ILE A 303 20.11 -5.81 -5.56
CA ILE A 303 21.43 -6.38 -5.87
C ILE A 303 21.56 -7.64 -5.03
N SER A 304 20.98 -8.74 -5.51
CA SER A 304 20.86 -9.96 -4.72
C SER A 304 21.48 -11.18 -5.40
N GLN A 305 21.82 -12.15 -4.55
CA GLN A 305 22.20 -13.50 -4.95
C GLN A 305 21.21 -14.08 -5.96
N ASN A 306 21.72 -14.74 -6.99
CA ASN A 306 20.95 -15.52 -7.96
C ASN A 306 20.23 -16.70 -7.28
N ASP A 307 19.20 -17.25 -7.93
CA ASP A 307 18.36 -18.36 -7.46
C ASP A 307 19.12 -19.71 -7.52
N ASN A 308 20.20 -19.80 -6.75
CA ASN A 308 21.05 -20.98 -6.61
C ASN A 308 21.90 -20.89 -5.33
N HIS A 309 22.58 -21.99 -4.99
CA HIS A 309 23.45 -22.09 -3.80
C HIS A 309 24.94 -21.82 -4.07
N TRP A 310 25.29 -21.13 -5.18
CA TRP A 310 26.66 -21.05 -5.67
C TRP A 310 27.31 -19.73 -5.26
N MET A 311 27.77 -19.65 -4.01
CA MET A 311 28.58 -18.53 -3.53
C MET A 311 30.05 -18.69 -3.91
N CYS A 312 30.74 -17.55 -4.11
CA CYS A 312 32.15 -17.54 -4.48
C CYS A 312 33.03 -18.19 -3.39
N GLN A 313 33.81 -19.19 -3.79
CA GLN A 313 34.71 -19.97 -2.92
C GLN A 313 36.17 -19.50 -3.00
N CYS A 314 36.44 -18.29 -3.54
CA CYS A 314 37.82 -17.79 -3.58
C CYS A 314 38.35 -17.52 -2.15
N PRO A 315 39.68 -17.51 -1.94
CA PRO A 315 40.27 -17.34 -0.61
C PRO A 315 39.72 -16.13 0.17
N ASP A 316 39.52 -14.99 -0.49
CA ASP A 316 39.04 -13.77 0.16
C ASP A 316 37.57 -13.88 0.60
N CYS A 317 36.69 -14.43 -0.26
CA CYS A 317 35.28 -14.65 0.09
C CYS A 317 35.18 -15.67 1.23
N ALA A 318 35.93 -16.77 1.16
CA ALA A 318 35.97 -17.78 2.19
C ALA A 318 36.50 -17.23 3.54
N ALA A 319 37.57 -16.43 3.50
CA ALA A 319 38.12 -15.80 4.70
C ALA A 319 37.10 -14.86 5.37
N MET A 320 36.35 -14.08 4.57
CA MET A 320 35.28 -13.22 5.07
C MET A 320 34.13 -14.04 5.68
N SER A 321 33.66 -15.10 5.01
CA SER A 321 32.60 -15.97 5.55
C SER A 321 33.03 -16.63 6.87
N VAL A 322 34.28 -17.08 6.99
CA VAL A 322 34.84 -17.62 8.23
C VAL A 322 34.90 -16.55 9.33
N ARG A 323 35.39 -15.35 9.00
CA ARG A 323 35.52 -14.23 9.95
C ARG A 323 34.18 -13.83 10.55
N GLU A 324 33.15 -13.71 9.71
CA GLU A 324 31.80 -13.31 10.15
C GLU A 324 30.95 -14.48 10.64
N GLY A 325 31.39 -15.72 10.40
CA GLY A 325 30.66 -16.95 10.75
C GLY A 325 29.39 -17.19 9.92
N SER A 326 29.29 -16.58 8.73
CA SER A 326 28.15 -16.69 7.81
C SER A 326 28.52 -16.36 6.36
N GLU A 327 27.84 -16.96 5.39
CA GLU A 327 27.98 -16.61 3.97
C GLU A 327 27.36 -15.25 3.60
N SER A 328 26.57 -14.67 4.52
CA SER A 328 26.10 -13.29 4.38
C SER A 328 27.20 -12.26 4.65
N GLY A 329 28.31 -12.63 5.30
CA GLY A 329 29.43 -11.72 5.56
C GLY A 329 29.94 -11.01 4.28
N PRO A 330 30.38 -11.76 3.26
CA PRO A 330 30.76 -11.19 1.96
C PRO A 330 29.65 -10.37 1.30
N VAL A 331 28.38 -10.77 1.45
CA VAL A 331 27.23 -10.06 0.86
C VAL A 331 27.04 -8.70 1.51
N ILE A 332 26.97 -8.63 2.84
CA ILE A 332 26.76 -7.37 3.56
C ILE A 332 27.95 -6.43 3.36
N ASP A 333 29.18 -6.94 3.37
CA ASP A 333 30.36 -6.13 3.08
C ASP A 333 30.31 -5.53 1.66
N PHE A 334 29.95 -6.35 0.67
CA PHE A 334 29.81 -5.91 -0.72
C PHE A 334 28.70 -4.85 -0.87
N ILE A 335 27.50 -5.13 -0.34
CA ILE A 335 26.34 -4.25 -0.46
C ILE A 335 26.55 -2.94 0.27
N ASN A 336 27.19 -2.94 1.44
CA ASN A 336 27.54 -1.71 2.14
C ASN A 336 28.45 -0.82 1.30
N ALA A 337 29.44 -1.38 0.60
CA ALA A 337 30.31 -0.60 -0.27
C ALA A 337 29.56 0.02 -1.46
N ILE A 338 28.57 -0.69 -2.03
CA ILE A 338 27.71 -0.14 -3.08
C ILE A 338 26.81 0.97 -2.53
N ALA A 339 26.18 0.72 -1.36
CA ALA A 339 25.31 1.66 -0.69
C ALA A 339 26.03 2.97 -0.30
N ASP A 340 27.25 2.86 0.24
CA ASP A 340 28.12 4.01 0.52
C ASP A 340 28.48 4.75 -0.77
N GLY A 341 28.71 4.01 -1.87
CA GLY A 341 29.12 4.55 -3.16
C GLY A 341 28.03 5.33 -3.93
N ILE A 342 26.74 5.04 -3.70
CA ILE A 342 25.62 5.77 -4.33
C ILE A 342 25.11 6.93 -3.49
N ARG A 343 25.32 6.91 -2.16
CA ARG A 343 24.67 7.84 -1.24
C ARG A 343 24.95 9.31 -1.52
N PRO A 344 26.17 9.74 -1.91
CA PRO A 344 26.44 11.15 -2.21
C PRO A 344 25.60 11.69 -3.38
N ASP A 345 25.35 10.87 -4.40
CA ASP A 345 24.66 11.27 -5.63
C ASP A 345 23.13 10.99 -5.56
N HIS A 346 22.75 10.01 -4.74
CA HIS A 346 21.40 9.46 -4.66
C HIS A 346 21.00 9.14 -3.19
N PRO A 347 20.87 10.16 -2.32
CA PRO A 347 20.53 9.96 -0.92
C PRO A 347 19.09 9.46 -0.72
N ASP A 348 18.26 9.54 -1.75
CA ASP A 348 16.86 9.10 -1.80
C ASP A 348 16.67 7.59 -2.05
N LEU A 349 17.75 6.87 -2.38
CA LEU A 349 17.68 5.48 -2.84
C LEU A 349 18.12 4.48 -1.77
N PHE A 350 17.46 3.32 -1.81
CA PHE A 350 17.81 2.13 -1.06
C PHE A 350 18.42 1.06 -1.97
N VAL A 351 19.43 0.38 -1.46
CA VAL A 351 19.94 -0.86 -2.07
C VAL A 351 19.33 -2.03 -1.32
N GLN A 352 18.68 -2.95 -2.03
CA GLN A 352 18.14 -4.17 -1.44
C GLN A 352 19.04 -5.36 -1.73
N THR A 353 19.13 -6.27 -0.77
CA THR A 353 19.65 -7.62 -0.99
C THR A 353 18.88 -8.64 -0.16
N PHE A 354 19.15 -9.93 -0.38
CA PHE A 354 18.47 -11.00 0.33
C PHE A 354 19.21 -11.48 1.57
N ALA A 355 18.42 -11.90 2.56
CA ALA A 355 18.76 -13.02 3.44
C ALA A 355 18.05 -14.26 2.88
N TYR A 356 18.75 -15.03 2.03
CA TYR A 356 18.16 -16.08 1.20
C TYR A 356 19.00 -17.36 1.25
N SER A 357 18.35 -18.48 1.58
CA SER A 357 18.98 -19.80 1.62
C SER A 357 20.28 -19.79 2.47
N ILE A 358 21.44 -20.00 1.85
CA ILE A 358 22.74 -20.06 2.52
C ILE A 358 23.21 -18.73 3.12
N THR A 359 22.62 -17.59 2.73
CA THR A 359 22.94 -16.26 3.25
C THR A 359 21.95 -15.76 4.31
N GLU A 360 21.06 -16.63 4.79
CA GLU A 360 20.04 -16.29 5.80
C GLU A 360 20.65 -15.91 7.16
N LYS A 361 21.68 -16.65 7.60
CA LYS A 361 22.34 -16.40 8.88
C LYS A 361 23.02 -15.02 8.84
N PRO A 362 22.74 -14.08 9.76
CA PRO A 362 23.37 -12.76 9.77
C PRO A 362 24.86 -12.82 10.14
N PRO A 363 25.69 -11.87 9.66
CA PRO A 363 27.10 -11.81 10.02
C PRO A 363 27.31 -11.35 11.46
N LYS A 364 28.39 -11.84 12.09
CA LYS A 364 28.68 -11.57 13.50
C LYS A 364 28.87 -10.08 13.79
N THR A 365 29.70 -9.40 13.00
CA THR A 365 30.15 -8.03 13.32
C THR A 365 29.65 -6.98 12.33
N LEU A 366 29.43 -7.36 11.07
CA LEU A 366 28.92 -6.45 10.05
C LEU A 366 27.46 -6.07 10.31
N ARG A 367 27.11 -4.82 9.94
CA ARG A 367 25.75 -4.28 9.98
C ARG A 367 25.43 -3.62 8.64
N PRO A 368 24.22 -3.82 8.07
CA PRO A 368 23.78 -3.09 6.90
C PRO A 368 23.81 -1.57 7.13
N ARG A 369 24.02 -0.78 6.08
CA ARG A 369 23.85 0.68 6.13
C ARG A 369 22.37 1.05 6.31
N ASP A 370 22.12 2.30 6.70
CA ASP A 370 20.77 2.86 6.87
C ASP A 370 19.96 2.90 5.56
N ASN A 371 20.63 2.96 4.42
CA ASN A 371 20.04 2.85 3.09
C ASN A 371 20.12 1.43 2.48
N VAL A 372 20.28 0.38 3.31
CA VAL A 372 20.24 -1.02 2.87
C VAL A 372 19.00 -1.73 3.41
N ILE A 373 18.22 -2.32 2.50
CA ILE A 373 17.06 -3.16 2.83
C ILE A 373 17.50 -4.63 2.75
N ILE A 374 17.31 -5.36 3.85
CA ILE A 374 17.45 -6.83 3.85
C ILE A 374 16.08 -7.45 3.70
N ARG A 375 15.82 -8.06 2.54
CA ARG A 375 14.59 -8.82 2.30
C ARG A 375 14.83 -10.28 2.70
N ILE A 376 14.14 -10.72 3.73
CA ILE A 376 14.20 -12.12 4.18
C ILE A 376 13.35 -12.96 3.23
N ALA A 377 13.96 -14.01 2.69
CA ALA A 377 13.27 -15.03 1.93
C ALA A 377 13.21 -16.30 2.79
N GLU A 378 12.10 -16.47 3.52
CA GLU A 378 11.85 -17.68 4.29
C GLU A 378 11.52 -18.83 3.33
N LEU A 379 12.56 -19.51 2.88
CA LEU A 379 12.45 -20.77 2.14
C LEU A 379 12.36 -21.93 3.12
N ASN A 380 11.46 -22.88 2.84
CA ASN A 380 11.28 -24.12 3.60
C ASN A 380 10.63 -23.97 4.98
N ALA A 381 10.05 -22.81 5.30
CA ALA A 381 9.14 -22.67 6.45
C ALA A 381 7.90 -23.58 6.27
N GLU A 382 7.44 -23.68 5.02
CA GLU A 382 6.34 -24.54 4.58
C GLU A 382 6.65 -26.05 4.60
N TRP A 383 7.92 -26.44 4.75
CA TRP A 383 8.38 -27.84 4.74
C TRP A 383 8.92 -28.34 6.09
N GLY A 384 8.65 -27.63 7.18
CA GLY A 384 8.93 -28.12 8.54
C GLY A 384 10.13 -27.49 9.25
N ARG A 385 10.49 -26.24 8.92
CA ARG A 385 11.26 -25.41 9.85
C ARG A 385 10.36 -24.88 10.97
N GLU A 386 10.95 -24.63 12.14
CA GLU A 386 10.29 -24.04 13.32
C GLU A 386 10.04 -22.53 13.17
N SER A 387 9.90 -21.96 11.96
CA SER A 387 9.54 -20.53 11.81
C SER A 387 8.03 -20.35 11.70
N ASP A 388 7.50 -19.54 12.59
CA ASP A 388 6.08 -19.20 12.75
C ASP A 388 5.84 -17.80 12.19
N LEU A 389 5.39 -17.76 10.93
CA LEU A 389 5.11 -16.54 10.17
C LEU A 389 3.93 -15.72 10.73
N PHE A 390 3.12 -16.30 11.62
CA PHE A 390 1.97 -15.62 12.21
C PHE A 390 2.32 -14.86 13.49
N HIS A 391 3.55 -15.04 13.99
CA HIS A 391 4.00 -14.41 15.23
C HIS A 391 5.28 -13.59 14.99
N PRO A 392 5.52 -12.53 15.78
CA PRO A 392 6.71 -11.69 15.61
C PRO A 392 7.99 -12.50 15.86
N ILE A 393 9.13 -12.00 15.37
CA ILE A 393 10.45 -12.63 15.59
C ILE A 393 10.80 -12.80 17.08
N THR A 394 10.17 -12.03 17.96
CA THR A 394 10.35 -12.12 19.42
C THR A 394 9.56 -13.26 20.06
N HIS A 395 8.65 -13.92 19.33
CA HIS A 395 7.84 -15.02 19.81
C HIS A 395 8.70 -16.26 20.07
N LYS A 396 8.33 -17.07 21.07
CA LYS A 396 9.14 -18.22 21.52
C LYS A 396 9.45 -19.22 20.39
N THR A 397 8.53 -19.43 19.46
CA THR A 397 8.72 -20.32 18.30
C THR A 397 9.78 -19.78 17.33
N ASN A 398 9.92 -18.46 17.25
CA ASN A 398 10.85 -17.77 16.35
C ASN A 398 12.18 -17.40 17.01
N ARG A 399 12.40 -17.78 18.27
CA ARG A 399 13.67 -17.59 18.96
C ARG A 399 14.58 -18.78 18.63
N ALA A 400 15.57 -18.52 17.78
CA ALA A 400 16.62 -19.47 17.40
C ALA A 400 17.43 -20.01 18.60
#